data_AF-A0A1G1DZI0-F1
#
_entry.id   AF-A0A1G1DZI0-F1
#
_cell.length_a   1.000
_cell.length_b   1.000
_cell.length_c   1.000
_cell.angle_alpha   90.00
_cell.angle_beta   90.00
_cell.angle_gamma   90.00
#
_symmetry.space_group_name_H-M   'P 1'
#
loop_
_entity.id
_entity.type
_entity.pdbx_description
1 polymer ?
#
loop_
_entity_poly.entity_id
_entity_poly.type
_entity_poly.pdbx_seq_one_letter_code
_entity_poly.pdbx_strand_id
1 'polypeptide(L)' 'MFGMGITELVIVLLIIFLIFGFGKLPEIGSGIGKAIKNFKKSLKGEDEIDVTPKKPVNSQQPSAGSQKTKD' A
#
# COMPACT_ATOMS: atom_id res chain seq x y z
N MET A 1 32.44 -6.13 8.19
CA MET A 1 31.87 -6.26 9.55
C MET A 1 30.37 -5.94 9.54
N PHE A 2 29.56 -6.76 8.86
CA PHE A 2 28.11 -6.55 8.72
C PHE A 2 27.27 -7.51 9.61
N GLY A 3 27.91 -8.17 10.57
CA GLY A 3 27.34 -9.33 11.26
C GLY A 3 26.71 -9.05 12.63
N MET A 4 27.04 -7.95 13.30
CA MET A 4 26.48 -7.65 14.64
C MET A 4 25.13 -6.94 14.52
N GLY A 5 25.10 -5.69 14.06
CA GLY A 5 23.89 -4.87 14.17
C GLY A 5 22.62 -5.39 13.47
N ILE A 6 22.72 -5.96 12.26
CA ILE A 6 21.52 -6.48 11.56
C ILE A 6 21.05 -7.80 12.18
N THR A 7 21.97 -8.71 12.50
CA THR A 7 21.63 -10.02 13.07
C THR A 7 20.98 -9.86 14.45
N GLU A 8 21.52 -8.98 15.30
CA GLU A 8 20.95 -8.65 16.61
C GLU A 8 19.56 -8.03 16.48
N LEU A 9 19.37 -7.12 15.52
CA LEU A 9 18.05 -6.52 15.25
C LEU A 9 17.02 -7.60 14.85
N VAL A 10 17.41 -8.55 13.99
CA VAL A 10 16.54 -9.65 13.57
C VAL A 10 16.18 -10.56 14.74
N ILE A 11 17.14 -10.88 15.62
CA ILE A 11 16.89 -11.70 16.82
C ILE A 11 15.90 -11.00 17.76
N VAL A 12 16.10 -9.71 18.03
CA VAL A 12 15.18 -8.93 18.87
C VAL A 12 13.79 -8.85 18.25
N LEU A 13 13.71 -8.62 16.93
CA LEU A 13 12.45 -8.60 16.19
C LEU A 13 11.71 -9.93 16.29
N LEU A 14 12.43 -11.06 16.21
CA LEU A 14 11.85 -12.39 16.35
C LEU A 14 11.21 -12.58 17.73
N ILE A 15 11.89 -12.16 18.80
CA ILE A 15 11.37 -12.24 20.18
C ILE A 15 10.09 -11.40 20.33
N ILE A 16 10.09 -10.18 19.79
CA ILE A 16 8.92 -9.31 19.76
C ILE A 16 7.76 -10.00 19.02
N PHE A 17 8.03 -10.69 17.90
CA PHE A 17 7.00 -11.42 17.15
C PHE A 17 6.47 -12.64 17.90
N LEU A 18 7.28 -13.32 18.69
CA LEU A 18 6.84 -14.41 19.55
C LEU A 18 5.84 -13.92 20.61
N ILE A 19 6.05 -12.73 21.17
CA ILE A 19 5.18 -12.14 22.19
C ILE A 19 3.89 -11.58 21.58
N PHE A 20 4.01 -10.78 20.52
CA PHE A 20 2.86 -10.08 19.91
C PHE A 20 2.14 -10.90 18.85
N GLY A 21 2.80 -11.90 18.26
CA GLY A 21 2.33 -12.66 17.11
C GLY A 21 2.53 -11.92 15.78
N PHE A 22 2.71 -12.69 14.70
CA PHE A 22 2.90 -12.16 13.34
C PHE A 22 1.71 -11.35 12.81
N GLY A 23 0.51 -11.55 13.35
CA GLY A 23 -0.72 -10.87 12.89
C GLY A 23 -0.87 -9.42 13.36
N LYS A 24 -0.27 -9.04 14.50
CA LYS A 24 -0.41 -7.67 15.05
C LYS A 24 0.44 -6.64 14.30
N LEU A 25 1.53 -7.07 13.68
CA LEU A 25 2.42 -6.20 12.91
C LEU A 25 1.76 -5.54 11.69
N PRO A 26 1.11 -6.28 10.77
CA PRO A 26 0.46 -5.67 9.62
C PRO A 26 -0.71 -4.76 10.03
N GLU A 27 -1.40 -5.09 11.13
CA GLU A 27 -2.49 -4.28 11.68
C GLU A 27 -1.98 -2.90 12.13
N ILE A 28 -0.93 -2.87 12.95
CA ILE A 28 -0.30 -1.63 13.44
C ILE A 28 0.40 -0.89 12.29
N GLY A 29 1.10 -1.63 11.41
CA GLY A 29 1.80 -1.08 10.25
C GLY A 29 0.88 -0.42 9.23
N SER A 30 -0.33 -0.94 9.03
CA SER A 30 -1.35 -0.33 8.16
C SER A 30 -1.80 1.03 8.70
N GLY A 31 -2.01 1.15 10.02
CA GLY A 31 -2.35 2.41 10.67
C GLY A 31 -1.23 3.44 10.57
N ILE A 32 -0.02 3.05 10.96
CA ILE A 32 1.17 3.92 10.91
C ILE A 32 1.50 4.31 9.46
N GLY A 33 1.42 3.37 8.51
CA GLY A 33 1.71 3.62 7.10
C GLY A 33 0.75 4.64 6.48
N LYS A 34 -0.55 4.56 6.82
CA LYS A 34 -1.54 5.58 6.41
C LYS A 34 -1.23 6.95 7.03
N ALA A 35 -0.88 6.98 8.32
CA ALA A 35 -0.51 8.22 9.00
C ALA A 35 0.74 8.88 8.36
N ILE A 36 1.80 8.11 8.12
CA ILE A 36 3.03 8.59 7.48
C ILE A 36 2.74 9.04 6.04
N LYS A 37 1.91 8.28 5.29
CA LYS A 37 1.52 8.64 3.92
C LYS A 37 0.79 9.98 3.89
N ASN A 38 -0.20 10.16 4.75
CA ASN A 38 -0.98 11.41 4.85
C ASN A 38 -0.08 12.57 5.31
N PHE A 39 0.77 12.33 6.31
CA PHE A 39 1.75 13.32 6.79
C PHE A 39 2.69 13.77 5.66
N LYS A 40 3.24 12.83 4.90
CA LYS A 40 4.07 13.13 3.72
C LYS A 40 3.30 13.87 2.63
N LYS A 41 2.02 13.58 2.43
CA LYS A 41 1.16 14.24 1.45
C LYS A 41 0.92 15.71 1.81
N SER A 42 0.60 15.98 3.07
CA SER A 42 0.41 17.34 3.59
C SER A 42 1.72 18.15 3.59
N LEU A 43 2.86 17.52 3.92
CA LEU A 43 4.17 18.17 3.80
C LEU A 43 4.55 18.54 2.36
N LYS A 44 4.04 17.79 1.38
CA LYS A 44 4.25 18.07 -0.05
C LYS A 44 3.24 19.07 -0.62
N GLY A 45 2.26 19.53 0.17
CA GLY A 45 1.20 20.43 -0.28
C GLY A 45 0.26 19.81 -1.31
N GLU A 46 0.20 18.48 -1.42
CA GLU A 46 -0.65 17.75 -2.38
C GLU A 46 -2.10 17.58 -1.86
N ASP A 47 -2.58 18.53 -1.07
CA ASP A 47 -3.96 18.58 -0.58
C ASP A 47 -4.89 19.15 -1.66
N GLU A 48 -4.89 18.53 -2.84
CA GLU A 48 -6.04 18.59 -3.73
C GLU A 48 -7.06 17.55 -3.25
N ILE A 49 -8.24 18.03 -2.91
CA ILE A 49 -9.40 17.22 -2.57
C ILE A 49 -9.81 16.51 -3.86
N ASP A 50 -9.44 15.23 -4.01
CA ASP A 50 -9.97 14.39 -5.07
C ASP A 50 -11.45 14.11 -4.77
N VAL A 51 -12.30 15.03 -5.19
CA VAL A 51 -13.76 14.91 -5.20
C VAL A 51 -14.26 14.02 -6.34
N THR A 52 -13.38 13.27 -7.01
CA THR A 52 -13.84 12.32 -8.04
C THR A 52 -14.59 11.18 -7.35
N PRO A 53 -15.91 11.04 -7.56
CA PRO A 53 -16.63 9.87 -7.07
C PRO A 53 -15.96 8.65 -7.69
N LYS A 54 -15.51 7.72 -6.83
CA LYS A 54 -14.90 6.45 -7.24
C LYS A 54 -15.87 5.74 -8.16
N LYS A 55 -15.69 5.88 -9.48
CA LYS A 55 -16.52 5.23 -10.48
C LYS A 55 -16.40 3.72 -10.22
N PRO A 56 -17.52 2.98 -10.09
CA PRO A 56 -17.46 1.55 -9.89
C PRO A 56 -16.70 0.95 -11.08
N VAL A 57 -15.58 0.30 -10.81
CA VAL A 57 -14.89 -0.54 -11.79
C VAL A 57 -15.81 -1.75 -11.99
N ASN A 58 -16.76 -1.62 -12.92
CA ASN A 58 -17.46 -2.75 -13.48
C ASN A 58 -16.55 -3.36 -14.55
N SER A 59 -15.92 -4.47 -14.17
CA SER A 59 -15.27 -5.40 -15.08
C SER A 59 -16.28 -5.91 -16.10
N GLN A 60 -16.30 -5.32 -17.30
CA GLN A 60 -16.92 -5.91 -18.49
C GLN A 60 -16.43 -5.13 -19.72
N GLN A 61 -15.42 -5.68 -20.38
CA GLN A 61 -15.11 -5.36 -21.77
C GLN A 61 -15.56 -6.55 -22.62
N PRO A 62 -16.75 -6.51 -23.23
CA PRO A 62 -17.07 -7.33 -24.39
C PRO A 62 -16.49 -6.64 -25.61
N SER A 63 -15.38 -7.16 -26.13
CA SER A 63 -14.89 -6.83 -27.46
C SER A 63 -15.84 -7.45 -28.49
N ALA A 64 -16.78 -6.66 -29.00
CA ALA A 64 -17.62 -7.02 -30.13
C ALA A 64 -17.75 -5.84 -31.11
N GLY A 65 -17.15 -6.02 -32.29
CA GLY A 65 -17.71 -5.58 -33.57
C GLY A 65 -17.43 -4.16 -34.06
N SER A 66 -17.21 -4.07 -35.39
CA SER A 66 -17.31 -2.88 -36.24
C SER A 66 -16.10 -1.93 -36.18
N GLN A 67 -15.41 -1.52 -37.26
CA GLN A 67 -15.67 -1.43 -38.69
C GLN A 67 -14.32 -1.29 -39.42
N LYS A 68 -14.16 -1.89 -40.60
CA LYS A 68 -13.67 -1.16 -41.79
C LYS A 68 -13.93 -1.95 -43.07
N THR A 69 -15.13 -1.74 -43.62
CA THR A 69 -15.35 -1.72 -45.07
C THR A 69 -14.67 -0.47 -45.62
N LYS A 70 -13.76 -0.60 -46.59
CA LYS A 70 -13.64 0.33 -47.72
C LYS A 70 -12.72 -0.29 -48.76
N ASP A 71 -13.35 -0.72 -49.86
CA ASP A 71 -12.92 -0.63 -51.27
C ASP A 71 -11.43 -0.73 -51.59
#